data_AF-A0A3D9B3C9-F1
#
_entry.id   AF-A0A3D9B3C9-F1
#
_cell.length_a   1.000
_cell.length_b   1.000
_cell.length_c   1.000
_cell.angle_alpha   90.00
_cell.angle_beta   90.00
_cell.angle_gamma   90.00
#
_symmetry.space_group_name_H-M   'P 1'
#
loop_
_entity.id
_entity.type
_entity.pdbx_description
1 polymer ?
#
loop_
_entity_poly.entity_id
_entity_poly.type
_entity_poly.pdbx_seq_one_letter_code
_entity_poly.pdbx_strand_id
1 'polypeptide(L)' 'MEEFIINAQEYIIEEILEHLECGSVGIGISKSWNCEKLDNSNLKFTLKPECEINPKDFFWFGYLTPNR' A
#
# COMPACT_ATOMS: atom_id res chain seq x y z
N MET A 1 1.45 13.70 9.06
CA MET A 1 1.02 12.34 8.69
C MET A 1 1.37 12.17 7.25
N GLU A 2 2.16 11.15 6.93
CA GLU A 2 2.48 10.84 5.53
C GLU A 2 1.40 9.96 4.94
N GLU A 3 0.92 10.36 3.77
CA GLU A 3 -0.09 9.66 3.00
C GLU A 3 0.42 9.41 1.59
N PHE A 4 0.05 8.28 1.03
CA PHE A 4 0.40 7.87 -0.32
C PHE A 4 -0.80 7.23 -1.00
N ILE A 5 -0.99 7.49 -2.29
CA ILE A 5 -2.08 6.90 -3.07
C ILE A 5 -1.47 6.04 -4.18
N ILE A 6 -1.90 4.79 -4.24
CA ILE A 6 -1.61 3.88 -5.35
C ILE A 6 -2.78 3.92 -6.31
N ASN A 7 -2.48 4.08 -7.59
CA ASN A 7 -3.43 3.93 -8.68
C ASN A 7 -3.04 2.74 -9.56
N ALA A 8 -3.90 1.73 -9.66
CA ALA A 8 -3.66 0.53 -10.45
C ALA A 8 -4.97 -0.05 -11.00
N GLN A 9 -4.87 -1.07 -11.86
CA GLN A 9 -6.04 -1.79 -12.37
C GLN A 9 -6.76 -2.55 -11.24
N GLU A 10 -8.07 -2.76 -11.35
CA GLU A 10 -8.88 -3.37 -10.28
C GLU A 10 -8.36 -4.71 -9.77
N TYR A 11 -7.96 -5.62 -10.66
CA TYR A 11 -7.39 -6.92 -10.26
C TYR A 11 -6.06 -6.77 -9.49
N ILE A 12 -5.27 -5.73 -9.78
CA ILE A 12 -4.03 -5.44 -9.04
C ILE A 12 -4.38 -4.92 -7.64
N ILE A 13 -5.41 -4.06 -7.53
CA ILE A 13 -5.89 -3.57 -6.24
C ILE A 13 -6.38 -4.72 -5.36
N GLU A 14 -7.11 -5.67 -5.94
CA GLU A 14 -7.56 -6.88 -5.24
C GLU A 14 -6.39 -7.76 -4.79
N GLU A 15 -5.39 -7.99 -5.66
CA GLU A 15 -4.19 -8.75 -5.31
C GLU A 15 -3.38 -8.08 -4.19
N ILE A 16 -3.26 -6.75 -4.20
CA ILE A 16 -2.63 -5.98 -3.12
C ILE A 16 -3.38 -6.21 -1.80
N LEU A 17 -4.71 -6.08 -1.79
CA LEU A 17 -5.51 -6.27 -0.58
C LEU A 17 -5.36 -7.70 -0.04
N GLU A 18 -5.41 -8.71 -0.90
CA GLU A 18 -5.16 -10.11 -0.51
C GLU A 18 -3.77 -10.27 0.10
N HIS A 19 -2.73 -9.70 -0.52
CA HIS A 19 -1.36 -9.77 -0.02
C HIS A 19 -1.17 -9.04 1.32
N LEU A 20 -1.90 -7.95 1.59
CA LEU A 20 -1.89 -7.29 2.90
C LEU A 20 -2.43 -8.19 4.03
N GLU A 21 -3.31 -9.15 3.68
CA GLU A 21 -3.91 -10.10 4.62
C GLU A 21 -3.09 -11.39 4.78
N CYS A 22 -2.62 -11.98 3.68
CA CYS A 22 -2.01 -13.32 3.70
C CYS A 22 -0.53 -13.36 3.27
N GLY A 23 -0.05 -12.32 2.58
CA GLY A 23 1.31 -12.25 2.06
C GLY A 23 2.31 -11.80 3.12
N SER A 24 3.47 -12.46 3.23
CA SER A 24 4.49 -12.11 4.23
C SER A 24 4.96 -10.64 4.16
N VAL A 25 5.12 -10.12 2.94
CA VAL A 25 5.48 -8.71 2.70
C VAL A 25 4.32 -7.78 3.02
N GLY A 26 3.10 -8.09 2.55
CA GLY A 26 1.93 -7.26 2.80
C GLY A 26 1.53 -7.21 4.27
N ILE A 27 1.66 -8.31 5.02
CA ILE A 27 1.52 -8.34 6.49
C ILE A 27 2.57 -7.43 7.16
N GLY A 28 3.78 -7.36 6.60
CA GLY A 28 4.80 -6.41 7.06
C GLY A 28 4.37 -4.96 6.88
N ILE A 29 3.87 -4.62 5.69
CA ILE A 29 3.38 -3.28 5.35
C ILE A 29 2.17 -2.90 6.22
N SER A 30 1.20 -3.81 6.38
CA SER A 30 -0.02 -3.58 7.16
C SER A 30 0.22 -3.39 8.66
N LYS A 31 1.41 -3.73 9.17
CA LYS A 31 1.82 -3.37 10.54
C LYS A 31 2.11 -1.88 10.69
N SER A 32 2.76 -1.25 9.72
CA SER A 32 3.18 0.16 9.77
C SER A 32 2.22 1.12 9.07
N TRP A 33 1.42 0.63 8.11
CA TRP A 33 0.53 1.44 7.29
C TRP A 33 -0.93 1.01 7.46
N ASN A 34 -1.83 1.99 7.49
CA ASN A 34 -3.25 1.78 7.27
C ASN A 34 -3.53 1.84 5.77
N CYS A 35 -4.36 0.93 5.26
CA CYS A 35 -4.78 0.90 3.86
C CYS A 35 -6.30 1.08 3.78
N GLU A 36 -6.75 2.00 2.92
CA GLU A 36 -8.17 2.27 2.65
C GLU A 36 -8.41 2.17 1.14
N LYS A 37 -9.40 1.36 0.72
CA LYS A 37 -9.85 1.31 -0.67
C LYS A 37 -10.76 2.49 -0.93
N LEU A 38 -10.32 3.44 -1.76
CA LEU A 38 -11.11 4.62 -2.12
C LEU A 38 -12.10 4.31 -3.23
N ASP A 39 -11.68 3.51 -4.21
CA ASP A 39 -12.49 3.02 -5.33
C ASP A 39 -11.85 1.75 -5.95
N ASN A 40 -12.33 1.32 -7.12
CA ASN A 40 -11.84 0.12 -7.80
C ASN A 40 -10.43 0.25 -8.39
N SER A 41 -9.81 1.42 -8.35
CA SER A 41 -8.47 1.66 -8.91
C SER A 41 -7.54 2.39 -7.95
N ASN A 42 -8.01 2.81 -6.79
CA ASN A 42 -7.25 3.65 -5.86
C ASN A 42 -7.21 3.06 -4.44
N LEU A 43 -6.00 2.91 -3.91
CA LEU A 43 -5.74 2.62 -2.49
C LEU A 43 -5.03 3.80 -1.84
N LYS A 44 -5.50 4.20 -0.67
CA LYS A 44 -4.83 5.18 0.19
C LYS A 44 -4.08 4.46 1.30
N PHE A 45 -2.78 4.71 1.39
CA PHE A 45 -1.93 4.29 2.48
C PHE A 45 -1.64 5.48 3.39
N THR A 46 -1.79 5.30 4.70
CA THR A 46 -1.46 6.31 5.71
C THR A 46 -0.56 5.68 6.76
N LEU A 47 0.60 6.30 7.02
CA LEU A 47 1.52 5.80 8.04
C LEU A 47 0.85 5.88 9.41
N LYS A 48 0.87 4.79 10.17
CA LYS A 48 0.28 4.75 11.51
C LYS A 48 1.05 5.65 12.47
N PRO A 49 0.40 6.14 13.55
CA PRO A 49 1.09 6.87 14.60
C PRO A 49 2.29 6.06 15.12
N GLU A 50 3.39 6.74 15.45
CA GLU A 50 4.62 6.15 16.01
C GLU A 50 5.38 5.17 15.10
N CYS A 51 4.90 4.94 13.88
CA CYS A 51 5.65 4.20 12.88
C CYS A 51 6.59 5.13 12.11
N GLU A 52 7.75 4.60 11.73
CA GLU A 52 8.69 5.27 10.85
C GLU A 52 8.58 4.71 9.45
N ILE A 53 8.93 5.56 8.49
CA ILE A 53 8.94 5.17 7.10
C ILE A 53 10.07 4.16 6.87
N ASN A 54 9.73 3.03 6.24
CA ASN A 54 10.73 2.06 5.83
C ASN A 54 11.02 2.20 4.33
N PRO A 55 12.28 2.40 3.92
CA PRO A 55 12.66 2.46 2.51
C PRO A 55 12.20 1.24 1.68
N LYS A 56 12.02 0.08 2.30
CA LYS A 56 11.49 -1.12 1.63
C LYS A 56 10.03 -0.98 1.23
N ASP A 57 9.23 -0.24 2.01
CA ASP A 57 7.83 -0.01 1.71
C ASP A 57 7.70 0.87 0.45
N PHE A 58 8.59 1.86 0.31
CA PHE A 58 8.65 2.70 -0.89
C PHE A 58 9.05 1.95 -2.16
N PHE A 59 9.89 0.92 -2.07
CA PHE A 59 10.17 0.07 -3.22
C PHE A 59 8.89 -0.62 -3.70
N TRP A 60 8.09 -1.11 -2.76
CA TRP A 60 6.82 -1.77 -3.05
C TRP A 60 5.78 -0.80 -3.62
N PHE A 61 5.63 0.37 -3.01
CA PHE A 61 4.77 1.44 -3.50
C PHE A 61 5.21 1.97 -4.87
N GLY A 62 6.52 2.15 -5.06
CA GLY A 62 7.12 2.62 -6.31
C GLY A 62 6.90 1.66 -7.48
N TYR A 63 6.88 0.34 -7.24
CA TYR A 63 6.52 -0.66 -8.25
C TYR A 63 5.07 -0.51 -8.73
N LEU A 64 4.18 -0.06 -7.84
CA LEU A 64 2.74 0.02 -8.08
C LEU A 64 2.28 1.40 -8.57
N THR A 65 3.08 2.45 -8.39
CA THR A 65 2.82 3.75 -9.02
C THR A 65 3.36 3.77 -10.45
N PRO A 66 2.51 3.98 -11.47
CA PRO A 66 2.99 4.17 -12.83
C PRO A 66 3.87 5.42 -12.92
N ASN A 67 5.08 5.26 -13.46
CA ASN A 67 5.92 6.38 -13.88
C ASN A 67 5.17 7.13 -14.98
N ARG A 68 4.60 8.29 -14.66
CA ARG A 68 4.17 9.26 -15.66
C ARG A 68 5.35 10.11 -16.10
#